data_AF-A0A1Z9IY58-F1
#
_entry.id   AF-A0A1Z9IY58-F1
#
_cell.length_a   1.000
_cell.length_b   1.000
_cell.length_c   1.000
_cell.angle_alpha   90.00
_cell.angle_beta   90.00
_cell.angle_gamma   90.00
#
_symmetry.space_group_name_H-M   'P 1'
#
loop_
_entity.id
_entity.type
_entity.pdbx_description
1 polymer ?
#
loop_
_entity_poly.entity_id
_entity_poly.type
_entity_poly.pdbx_seq_one_letter_code
_entity_poly.pdbx_strand_id
1 'polypeptide(L)'
;MNITNSLLAFWFETRDLNEPVEKRDIWFKSEPAFDAAIRDQFLPACEAAMVGDLDTLKDDTAGCLALALLLDQCPRNLFRHTAQAYAADARALAVARHALVEGYDANVSPWHRVFFYLPFEHSENPRDQDLSVELFSRLGIASSLEAAKGHRDVIAQFGRFPYRNDALGRTNTPDEDEFLKDPPLWGKTKAEIDAMQS
;
A
#
# COMPACT_ATOMS: atom_id res chain seq x y z
N MET A 1 7.94 4.07 -23.60
CA MET A 1 7.05 4.69 -22.60
C MET A 1 7.86 4.85 -21.32
N ASN A 2 7.79 5.99 -20.62
CA ASN A 2 8.54 6.16 -19.36
C ASN A 2 7.91 5.31 -18.24
N ILE A 3 8.66 5.09 -17.15
CA ILE A 3 8.24 4.20 -16.06
C ILE A 3 6.90 4.59 -15.45
N THR A 4 6.67 5.89 -15.24
CA THR A 4 5.41 6.44 -14.73
C THR A 4 4.22 6.01 -15.58
N ASN A 5 4.26 6.24 -16.88
CA ASN A 5 3.16 5.90 -17.77
C ASN A 5 2.92 4.39 -17.83
N SER A 6 3.99 3.58 -17.88
CA SER A 6 3.88 2.13 -17.93
C SER A 6 3.23 1.57 -16.66
N LEU A 7 3.65 2.06 -15.49
CA LEU A 7 3.11 1.60 -14.21
C LEU A 7 1.66 2.03 -14.02
N LEU A 8 1.31 3.29 -14.31
CA LEU A 8 -0.06 3.76 -14.17
C LEU A 8 -1.01 3.02 -15.11
N ALA A 9 -0.62 2.83 -16.38
CA ALA A 9 -1.42 2.06 -17.33
C ALA A 9 -1.60 0.60 -16.87
N PHE A 10 -0.57 -0.01 -16.29
CA PHE A 10 -0.67 -1.37 -15.75
C PHE A 10 -1.59 -1.43 -14.51
N TRP A 11 -1.43 -0.47 -13.60
CA TRP A 11 -2.07 -0.48 -12.28
C TRP A 11 -3.52 0.00 -12.31
N PHE A 12 -3.84 0.95 -13.16
CA PHE A 12 -5.16 1.59 -13.24
C PHE A 12 -5.89 1.35 -14.56
N GLU A 13 -5.25 0.69 -15.55
CA GLU A 13 -5.77 0.52 -16.92
C GLU A 13 -5.97 1.85 -17.68
N THR A 14 -5.53 2.97 -17.08
CA THR A 14 -5.52 4.31 -17.66
C THR A 14 -4.28 5.08 -17.20
N ARG A 15 -3.99 6.19 -17.87
CA ARG A 15 -2.97 7.18 -17.46
C ARG A 15 -3.59 8.51 -17.06
N ASP A 16 -4.89 8.69 -17.30
CA ASP A 16 -5.60 9.88 -16.88
C ASP A 16 -6.06 9.71 -15.43
N LEU A 17 -5.41 10.43 -14.52
CA LEU A 17 -5.69 10.35 -13.10
C LEU A 17 -7.05 10.95 -12.72
N ASN A 18 -7.68 11.71 -13.62
CA ASN A 18 -9.02 12.26 -13.42
C ASN A 18 -10.11 11.28 -13.86
N GLU A 19 -9.76 10.28 -14.68
CA GLU A 19 -10.70 9.28 -15.14
C GLU A 19 -11.22 8.46 -13.94
N PRO A 20 -12.54 8.28 -13.81
CA PRO A 20 -13.09 7.35 -12.85
C PRO A 20 -12.56 5.94 -13.17
N VAL A 21 -11.87 5.34 -12.21
CA VAL A 21 -11.45 3.94 -12.29
C VAL A 21 -12.28 3.14 -11.31
N GLU A 22 -12.72 1.96 -11.72
CA GLU A 22 -13.42 1.04 -10.83
C GLU A 22 -12.44 0.33 -9.89
N LYS A 23 -12.94 -0.15 -8.74
CA LYS A 23 -12.12 -0.96 -7.83
C LYS A 23 -11.65 -2.21 -8.55
N ARG A 24 -10.33 -2.43 -8.61
CA ARG A 24 -9.77 -3.71 -9.05
C ARG A 24 -9.48 -4.59 -7.83
N ASP A 25 -10.07 -5.78 -7.82
CA ASP A 25 -9.90 -6.74 -6.72
C ASP A 25 -8.43 -7.14 -6.50
N ILE A 26 -7.65 -7.20 -7.58
CA ILE A 26 -6.22 -7.53 -7.57
C ILE A 26 -5.34 -6.55 -6.76
N TRP A 27 -5.84 -5.35 -6.45
CA TRP A 27 -5.09 -4.39 -5.61
C TRP A 27 -5.00 -4.83 -4.16
N PHE A 28 -6.00 -5.56 -3.67
CA PHE A 28 -6.13 -5.91 -2.26
C PHE A 28 -6.16 -7.42 -2.02
N LYS A 29 -5.94 -8.21 -3.07
CA LYS A 29 -5.85 -9.67 -3.03
C LYS A 29 -4.49 -10.10 -3.56
N SER A 30 -3.92 -11.11 -2.94
CA SER A 30 -2.74 -11.76 -3.49
C SER A 30 -3.12 -12.63 -4.68
N GLU A 31 -2.50 -12.37 -5.83
CA GLU A 31 -2.72 -13.08 -7.09
C GLU A 31 -1.35 -13.36 -7.76
N PRO A 32 -0.93 -14.64 -7.91
CA PRO A 32 0.41 -14.98 -8.37
C PRO A 32 0.77 -14.50 -9.78
N ALA A 33 -0.18 -14.49 -10.71
CA ALA A 33 0.04 -13.98 -12.07
C ALA A 33 0.20 -12.45 -12.07
N PHE A 34 -0.51 -11.72 -11.22
CA PHE A 34 -0.31 -10.28 -11.05
C PHE A 34 1.07 -9.98 -10.46
N ASP A 35 1.50 -10.75 -9.44
CA ASP A 35 2.84 -10.60 -8.86
C ASP A 35 3.96 -10.91 -9.86
N ALA A 36 3.79 -11.97 -10.67
CA ALA A 36 4.71 -12.29 -11.75
C ALA A 36 4.78 -11.16 -12.78
N ALA A 37 3.64 -10.59 -13.17
CA ALA A 37 3.61 -9.46 -14.09
C ALA A 37 4.29 -8.21 -13.52
N ILE A 38 4.18 -7.95 -12.21
CA ILE A 38 4.91 -6.86 -11.54
C ILE A 38 6.41 -7.15 -11.53
N ARG A 39 6.80 -8.39 -11.25
CA ARG A 39 8.21 -8.82 -11.25
C ARG A 39 8.85 -8.61 -12.62
N ASP A 40 8.19 -9.05 -13.68
CA ASP A 40 8.75 -9.00 -15.03
C ASP A 40 8.89 -7.56 -15.55
N GLN A 41 7.98 -6.67 -15.16
CA GLN A 41 7.91 -5.32 -15.73
C GLN A 41 8.51 -4.22 -14.84
N PHE A 42 8.45 -4.37 -13.51
CA PHE A 42 8.69 -3.26 -12.59
C PHE A 42 9.71 -3.57 -11.49
N LEU A 43 10.25 -4.80 -11.38
CA LEU A 43 11.28 -5.12 -10.38
C LEU A 43 12.48 -4.15 -10.46
N PRO A 44 13.10 -3.86 -11.63
CA PRO A 44 14.23 -2.94 -11.69
C PRO A 44 13.88 -1.51 -11.24
N ALA A 45 12.65 -1.06 -11.55
CA ALA A 45 12.18 0.26 -11.14
C ALA A 45 11.88 0.33 -9.64
N CYS A 46 11.33 -0.75 -9.08
CA CYS A 46 11.11 -0.89 -7.64
C CYS A 46 12.45 -0.81 -6.90
N GLU A 47 13.46 -1.58 -7.33
CA GLU A 47 14.80 -1.56 -6.73
C GLU A 47 15.45 -0.17 -6.82
N ALA A 48 15.37 0.47 -7.99
CA ALA A 48 15.87 1.84 -8.20
C ALA A 48 15.14 2.88 -7.30
N ALA A 49 13.82 2.78 -7.16
CA ALA A 49 13.04 3.64 -6.27
C ALA A 49 13.44 3.43 -4.81
N MET A 50 13.62 2.18 -4.37
CA MET A 50 14.00 1.85 -2.99
C MET A 50 15.34 2.48 -2.61
N VAL A 51 16.31 2.57 -3.52
CA VAL A 51 17.61 3.23 -3.28
C VAL A 51 17.61 4.73 -3.55
N GLY A 52 16.65 5.25 -4.33
CA GLY A 52 16.41 6.68 -4.49
C GLY A 52 16.69 7.27 -5.86
N ASP A 53 17.06 6.41 -6.81
CA ASP A 53 17.44 6.83 -8.15
C ASP A 53 16.25 7.41 -8.95
N LEU A 54 15.02 7.23 -8.45
CA LEU A 54 13.78 7.73 -9.04
C LEU A 54 13.12 8.85 -8.21
N ASP A 55 13.84 9.48 -7.28
CA ASP A 55 13.27 10.53 -6.41
C ASP A 55 12.74 11.76 -7.18
N THR A 56 13.23 12.03 -8.40
CA THR A 56 12.73 13.12 -9.26
C THR A 56 11.33 12.85 -9.81
N LEU A 57 10.80 11.63 -9.70
CA LEU A 57 9.42 11.35 -10.11
C LEU A 57 8.41 12.12 -9.27
N LYS A 58 8.75 12.53 -8.04
CA LYS A 58 7.83 13.26 -7.16
C LYS A 58 7.59 14.73 -7.58
N ASP A 59 8.19 15.19 -8.67
CA ASP A 59 8.11 16.58 -9.14
C ASP A 59 6.81 16.90 -9.90
N ASP A 60 5.96 15.88 -10.15
CA ASP A 60 4.61 16.04 -10.66
C ASP A 60 3.64 15.00 -10.07
N THR A 61 2.33 15.22 -10.25
CA THR A 61 1.28 14.35 -9.68
C THR A 61 1.37 12.89 -10.12
N ALA A 62 1.63 12.64 -11.41
CA ALA A 62 1.63 11.29 -11.96
C ALA A 62 2.86 10.50 -11.56
N GLY A 63 4.04 11.15 -11.63
CA GLY A 63 5.28 10.58 -11.15
C GLY A 63 5.26 10.35 -9.64
N CYS A 64 4.67 11.26 -8.85
CA CYS A 64 4.56 11.10 -7.40
C CYS A 64 3.68 9.89 -7.04
N LEU A 65 2.56 9.69 -7.75
CA LEU A 65 1.70 8.51 -7.56
C LEU A 65 2.43 7.23 -7.97
N ALA A 66 3.12 7.23 -9.11
CA ALA A 66 3.90 6.08 -9.56
C ALA A 66 5.02 5.73 -8.57
N LEU A 67 5.69 6.73 -8.00
CA LEU A 67 6.72 6.53 -6.99
C LEU A 67 6.13 5.95 -5.69
N ALA A 68 4.95 6.42 -5.27
CA ALA A 68 4.24 5.84 -4.13
C ALA A 68 3.91 4.36 -4.39
N LEU A 69 3.42 3.99 -5.57
CA LEU A 69 3.18 2.59 -5.95
C LEU A 69 4.46 1.75 -5.94
N LEU A 70 5.56 2.26 -6.49
CA LEU A 70 6.85 1.55 -6.53
C LEU A 70 7.44 1.30 -5.14
N LEU A 71 7.14 2.17 -4.16
CA LEU A 71 7.68 2.09 -2.80
C LEU A 71 6.73 1.39 -1.81
N ASP A 72 5.43 1.44 -2.06
CA ASP A 72 4.42 0.91 -1.15
C ASP A 72 3.81 -0.39 -1.69
N GLN A 73 3.22 -0.37 -2.89
CA GLN A 73 2.47 -1.50 -3.41
C GLN A 73 3.36 -2.56 -4.05
N CYS A 74 4.27 -2.18 -4.96
CA CYS A 74 5.13 -3.12 -5.66
C CYS A 74 5.94 -4.01 -4.70
N PRO A 75 6.57 -3.50 -3.61
CA PRO A 75 7.31 -4.36 -2.68
C PRO A 75 6.42 -5.41 -2.01
N ARG A 76 5.16 -5.07 -1.71
CA ARG A 76 4.18 -6.00 -1.09
C ARG A 76 3.78 -7.13 -2.03
N ASN A 77 3.79 -6.90 -3.35
CA ASN A 77 3.59 -7.94 -4.36
C ASN A 77 4.89 -8.74 -4.64
N LEU A 78 6.03 -8.05 -4.74
CA LEU A 78 7.32 -8.63 -5.15
C LEU A 78 7.99 -9.48 -4.06
N PHE A 79 7.80 -9.13 -2.80
CA PHE A 79 8.59 -9.66 -1.69
C PHE A 79 7.72 -10.20 -0.56
N ARG A 80 6.54 -10.75 -0.91
CA ARG A 80 5.57 -11.32 0.05
C ARG A 80 6.24 -12.15 1.14
N HIS A 81 5.77 -11.98 2.36
CA HIS A 81 6.24 -12.71 3.55
C HIS A 81 7.72 -12.48 3.91
N THR A 82 8.38 -11.46 3.34
CA THR A 82 9.77 -11.10 3.70
C THR A 82 9.84 -9.67 4.23
N ALA A 83 10.89 -9.36 4.99
CA ALA A 83 11.18 -8.00 5.45
C ALA A 83 11.26 -6.97 4.30
N GLN A 84 11.67 -7.43 3.11
CA GLN A 84 11.86 -6.56 1.94
C GLN A 84 10.53 -5.95 1.44
N ALA A 85 9.39 -6.56 1.73
CA ALA A 85 8.07 -5.99 1.42
C ALA A 85 7.79 -4.67 2.16
N TYR A 86 8.46 -4.44 3.29
CA TYR A 86 8.25 -3.27 4.16
C TYR A 86 9.46 -2.32 4.17
N ALA A 87 10.55 -2.68 3.50
CA ALA A 87 11.82 -1.96 3.58
C ALA A 87 11.76 -0.53 3.04
N ALA A 88 10.79 -0.24 2.16
CA ALA A 88 10.57 1.08 1.57
C ALA A 88 9.45 1.89 2.24
N ASP A 89 8.77 1.36 3.27
CA ASP A 89 7.58 2.01 3.88
C ASP A 89 7.87 3.45 4.35
N ALA A 90 9.04 3.68 4.97
CA ALA A 90 9.42 5.02 5.41
C ALA A 90 9.57 6.03 4.25
N ARG A 91 10.06 5.56 3.10
CA ARG A 91 10.21 6.38 1.89
C ARG A 91 8.86 6.60 1.22
N ALA A 92 8.03 5.57 1.13
CA ALA A 92 6.66 5.67 0.64
C ALA A 92 5.87 6.72 1.44
N LEU A 93 5.98 6.68 2.77
CA LEU A 93 5.33 7.65 3.65
C LEU A 93 5.85 9.08 3.42
N ALA A 94 7.15 9.26 3.19
CA ALA A 94 7.72 10.57 2.85
C ALA A 94 7.18 11.10 1.52
N VAL A 95 7.04 10.25 0.51
CA VAL A 95 6.43 10.59 -0.79
C VAL A 95 4.95 10.93 -0.63
N ALA A 96 4.20 10.18 0.16
CA ALA A 96 2.80 10.45 0.45
C ALA A 96 2.60 11.81 1.13
N ARG A 97 3.44 12.15 2.12
CA ARG A 97 3.42 13.48 2.76
C ARG A 97 3.75 14.60 1.77
N HIS A 98 4.74 14.39 0.91
CA HIS A 98 5.08 15.34 -0.16
C HIS A 98 3.87 15.58 -1.07
N ALA A 99 3.17 14.52 -1.48
CA ALA A 99 1.97 14.62 -2.30
C ALA A 99 0.88 15.49 -1.65
N LEU A 100 0.66 15.35 -0.33
CA LEU A 100 -0.31 16.17 0.41
C LEU A 100 0.11 17.65 0.50
N VAL A 101 1.42 17.92 0.66
CA VAL A 101 1.95 19.30 0.73
C VAL A 101 1.79 20.02 -0.61
N GLU A 102 2.10 19.33 -1.71
CA GLU A 102 1.97 19.87 -3.07
C GLU A 102 0.52 19.85 -3.59
N GLY A 103 -0.41 19.20 -2.87
CA GLY A 103 -1.82 19.07 -3.25
C GLY A 103 -2.05 18.13 -4.43
N TYR A 104 -1.15 17.19 -4.68
CA TYR A 104 -1.22 16.23 -5.80
C TYR A 104 -2.35 15.20 -5.65
N ASP A 105 -2.85 14.99 -4.43
CA ASP A 105 -4.00 14.13 -4.17
C ASP A 105 -5.34 14.79 -4.51
N ALA A 106 -5.42 16.13 -4.55
CA ALA A 106 -6.68 16.87 -4.61
C ALA A 106 -7.43 16.73 -5.95
N ASN A 107 -6.70 16.62 -7.08
CA ASN A 107 -7.24 16.59 -8.44
C ASN A 107 -7.01 15.24 -9.12
N VAL A 108 -7.23 14.15 -8.39
CA VAL A 108 -7.27 12.79 -8.94
C VAL A 108 -8.55 12.08 -8.48
N SER A 109 -8.97 11.06 -9.25
CA SER A 109 -10.16 10.29 -8.93
C SER A 109 -10.00 9.52 -7.61
N PRO A 110 -11.10 9.17 -6.91
CA PRO A 110 -11.04 8.62 -5.56
C PRO A 110 -10.13 7.40 -5.41
N TRP A 111 -10.12 6.50 -6.39
CA TRP A 111 -9.29 5.29 -6.35
C TRP A 111 -7.81 5.56 -6.60
N HIS A 112 -7.43 6.55 -7.42
CA HIS A 112 -6.02 7.00 -7.46
C HIS A 112 -5.60 7.60 -6.12
N ARG A 113 -6.50 8.36 -5.49
CA ARG A 113 -6.27 9.00 -4.18
C ARG A 113 -6.02 7.99 -3.07
N VAL A 114 -6.70 6.84 -3.07
CA VAL A 114 -6.43 5.73 -2.13
C VAL A 114 -4.94 5.39 -2.09
N PHE A 115 -4.26 5.30 -3.24
CA PHE A 115 -2.85 4.91 -3.29
C PHE A 115 -1.87 5.99 -2.82
N PHE A 116 -2.28 7.27 -2.76
CA PHE A 116 -1.54 8.28 -2.02
C PHE A 116 -1.68 8.09 -0.50
N TYR A 117 -2.76 7.48 -0.05
CA TYR A 117 -3.10 7.39 1.38
C TYR A 117 -2.66 6.09 2.04
N LEU A 118 -2.55 5.00 1.28
CA LEU A 118 -2.10 3.69 1.78
C LEU A 118 -0.77 3.73 2.55
N PRO A 119 0.25 4.54 2.19
CA PRO A 119 1.47 4.65 3.00
C PRO A 119 1.21 5.11 4.45
N PHE A 120 0.17 5.91 4.71
CA PHE A 120 -0.23 6.28 6.07
C PHE A 120 -0.91 5.10 6.79
N GLU A 121 -1.82 4.40 6.11
CA GLU A 121 -2.48 3.17 6.61
C GLU A 121 -1.45 2.07 6.94
N HIS A 122 -0.34 2.02 6.23
CA HIS A 122 0.72 1.05 6.44
C HIS A 122 1.76 1.46 7.51
N SER A 123 1.71 2.68 8.06
CA SER A 123 2.67 3.15 9.05
C SER A 123 2.40 2.55 10.43
N GLU A 124 3.42 2.01 11.10
CA GLU A 124 3.34 1.60 12.52
C GLU A 124 3.49 2.81 13.47
N ASN A 125 2.83 3.93 13.14
CA ASN A 125 2.81 5.16 13.95
C ASN A 125 1.36 5.60 14.21
N PRO A 126 0.93 5.75 15.48
CA PRO A 126 -0.44 6.15 15.80
C PRO A 126 -0.92 7.45 15.15
N ARG A 127 -0.02 8.45 15.01
CA ARG A 127 -0.39 9.73 14.40
C ARG A 127 -0.65 9.60 12.89
N ASP A 128 0.06 8.68 12.25
CA ASP A 128 -0.14 8.41 10.82
C ASP A 128 -1.43 7.65 10.59
N GLN A 129 -1.81 6.79 11.53
CA GLN A 129 -3.09 6.10 11.51
C GLN A 129 -4.28 7.05 11.73
N ASP A 130 -4.17 8.00 12.64
CA ASP A 130 -5.21 9.05 12.81
C ASP A 130 -5.35 9.87 11.53
N LEU A 131 -4.23 10.28 10.91
CA LEU A 131 -4.25 11.00 9.63
C LEU A 131 -4.81 10.13 8.49
N SER A 132 -4.47 8.84 8.45
CA SER A 132 -5.02 7.89 7.47
C SER A 132 -6.55 7.89 7.52
N VAL A 133 -7.14 7.70 8.70
CA VAL A 133 -8.60 7.71 8.87
C VAL A 133 -9.22 9.04 8.44
N GLU A 134 -8.60 10.17 8.77
CA GLU A 134 -9.03 11.50 8.32
C GLU A 134 -9.05 11.59 6.79
N LEU A 135 -7.97 11.18 6.12
CA LEU A 135 -7.83 11.22 4.67
C LEU A 135 -8.86 10.30 3.98
N PHE A 136 -8.98 9.06 4.43
CA PHE A 136 -9.93 8.09 3.87
C PHE A 136 -11.40 8.50 4.09
N SER A 137 -11.72 9.23 5.17
CA SER A 137 -13.08 9.71 5.42
C SER A 137 -13.62 10.65 4.34
N ARG A 138 -12.73 11.29 3.58
CA ARG A 138 -13.06 12.26 2.52
C ARG A 138 -13.31 11.61 1.16
N LEU A 139 -13.06 10.31 1.01
CA LEU A 139 -13.13 9.63 -0.29
C LEU A 139 -14.54 9.19 -0.69
N GLY A 140 -15.45 9.05 0.27
CA GLY A 140 -16.78 8.45 0.02
C GLY A 140 -16.73 6.94 -0.28
N ILE A 141 -15.58 6.29 -0.12
CA ILE A 141 -15.41 4.83 -0.30
C ILE A 141 -15.50 4.16 1.07
N ALA A 142 -16.69 3.71 1.46
CA ALA A 142 -16.94 3.13 2.77
C ALA A 142 -15.98 1.97 3.10
N SER A 143 -15.75 1.06 2.15
CA SER A 143 -14.85 -0.08 2.38
C SER A 143 -13.40 0.31 2.67
N SER A 144 -12.89 1.38 2.06
CA SER A 144 -11.54 1.89 2.35
C SER A 144 -11.47 2.60 3.70
N LEU A 145 -12.52 3.34 4.08
CA LEU A 145 -12.57 3.95 5.41
C LEU A 145 -12.62 2.90 6.53
N GLU A 146 -13.37 1.81 6.34
CA GLU A 146 -13.42 0.73 7.32
C GLU A 146 -12.07 -0.01 7.42
N ALA A 147 -11.35 -0.19 6.30
CA ALA A 147 -9.99 -0.72 6.32
C ALA A 147 -9.03 0.19 7.10
N ALA A 148 -9.06 1.51 6.86
CA ALA A 148 -8.22 2.48 7.56
C ALA A 148 -8.48 2.49 9.08
N LYS A 149 -9.75 2.40 9.50
CA LYS A 149 -10.11 2.28 10.93
C LYS A 149 -9.57 0.99 11.53
N GLY A 150 -9.71 -0.14 10.83
CA GLY A 150 -9.18 -1.41 11.30
C GLY A 150 -7.67 -1.36 11.49
N HIS A 151 -6.92 -0.78 10.55
CA HIS A 151 -5.46 -0.62 10.69
C HIS A 151 -5.11 0.24 11.90
N ARG A 152 -5.83 1.35 12.09
CA ARG A 152 -5.68 2.24 13.24
C ARG A 152 -5.91 1.49 14.55
N ASP A 153 -6.95 0.67 14.64
CA ASP A 153 -7.28 -0.07 15.85
C ASP A 153 -6.20 -1.11 16.20
N VAL A 154 -5.64 -1.79 15.20
CA VAL A 154 -4.50 -2.71 15.39
C VAL A 154 -3.28 -1.96 15.94
N ILE A 155 -2.94 -0.80 15.37
CA ILE A 155 -1.82 0.01 15.88
C ILE A 155 -2.13 0.60 17.26
N ALA A 156 -3.37 0.99 17.55
CA ALA A 156 -3.76 1.46 18.88
C ALA A 156 -3.62 0.36 19.95
N GLN A 157 -3.91 -0.89 19.58
CA GLN A 157 -3.83 -2.03 20.49
C GLN A 157 -2.39 -2.52 20.69
N PHE A 158 -1.61 -2.68 19.62
CA PHE A 158 -0.30 -3.36 19.66
C PHE A 158 0.90 -2.44 19.44
N GLY A 159 0.68 -1.21 18.97
CA GLY A 159 1.75 -0.28 18.57
C GLY A 159 2.48 -0.67 17.28
N ARG A 160 2.10 -1.80 16.67
CA ARG A 160 2.69 -2.37 15.45
C ARG A 160 1.69 -3.33 14.79
N PHE A 161 2.00 -3.83 13.61
CA PHE A 161 1.19 -4.85 12.93
C PHE A 161 1.71 -6.26 13.27
N PRO A 162 0.99 -7.06 14.08
CA PRO A 162 1.48 -8.37 14.52
C PRO A 162 1.73 -9.34 13.36
N TYR A 163 0.95 -9.25 12.28
CA TYR A 163 1.11 -10.08 11.09
C TYR A 163 2.39 -9.80 10.28
N ARG A 164 3.14 -8.74 10.62
CA ARG A 164 4.48 -8.49 10.05
C ARG A 164 5.61 -9.07 10.90
N ASN A 165 5.32 -9.58 12.12
CA ASN A 165 6.34 -9.96 13.08
C ASN A 165 7.28 -11.04 12.54
N ASP A 166 6.75 -12.12 11.96
CA ASP A 166 7.55 -13.20 11.38
C ASP A 166 8.49 -12.70 10.28
N ALA A 167 7.93 -11.98 9.29
CA ALA A 167 8.68 -11.40 8.18
C ALA A 167 9.77 -10.41 8.64
N LEU A 168 9.57 -9.74 9.77
CA LEU A 168 10.51 -8.77 10.37
C LEU A 168 11.40 -9.37 11.47
N GLY A 169 11.31 -10.67 11.75
CA GLY A 169 12.08 -11.34 12.80
C GLY A 169 11.75 -10.88 14.22
N ARG A 170 10.52 -10.39 14.46
CA ARG A 170 10.04 -9.95 15.77
C ARG A 170 9.36 -11.11 16.49
N THR A 171 9.58 -11.22 17.80
CA THR A 171 8.84 -12.17 18.65
C THR A 171 7.44 -11.63 18.96
N ASN A 172 6.43 -12.48 18.83
CA ASN A 172 5.06 -12.19 19.26
C ASN A 172 4.94 -12.16 20.79
N THR A 173 4.06 -11.32 21.27
CA THR A 173 3.49 -11.40 22.62
C THR A 173 2.32 -12.40 22.64
N PRO A 174 1.91 -12.90 23.82
CA PRO A 174 0.74 -13.78 23.91
C PRO A 174 -0.55 -13.19 23.32
N ASP A 175 -0.78 -11.88 23.50
CA ASP A 175 -1.96 -11.20 22.95
C ASP A 175 -1.89 -11.10 21.42
N GLU A 176 -0.69 -10.93 20.87
CA GLU A 176 -0.47 -10.96 19.42
C GLU A 176 -0.67 -12.35 18.85
N ASP A 177 -0.25 -13.41 19.55
CA ASP A 177 -0.50 -14.80 19.14
C ASP A 177 -2.01 -15.11 19.12
N GLU A 178 -2.76 -14.62 20.11
CA GLU A 178 -4.23 -14.76 20.12
C GLU A 178 -4.86 -14.01 18.95
N PHE A 179 -4.45 -12.76 18.70
CA PHE A 179 -4.93 -11.95 17.58
C PHE A 179 -4.65 -12.61 16.22
N LEU A 180 -3.49 -13.25 16.07
CA LEU A 180 -3.10 -13.93 14.83
C LEU A 180 -3.89 -15.22 14.52
N LYS A 181 -4.77 -15.67 15.43
CA LYS A 181 -5.72 -16.76 15.15
C LYS A 181 -6.87 -16.32 14.24
N ASP A 182 -7.29 -15.06 14.33
CA ASP A 182 -8.34 -14.47 13.49
C ASP A 182 -7.95 -13.05 13.02
N PRO A 183 -6.87 -12.90 12.23
CA PRO A 183 -6.42 -11.60 11.78
C PRO A 183 -7.28 -11.07 10.63
N PRO A 184 -7.27 -9.75 10.37
CA PRO A 184 -7.88 -9.16 9.19
C PRO A 184 -7.41 -9.82 7.89
N LEU A 185 -8.30 -9.85 6.88
CA LEU A 185 -8.06 -10.52 5.61
C LEU A 185 -7.29 -9.67 4.58
N TRP A 186 -6.67 -8.56 4.99
CA TRP A 186 -5.99 -7.63 4.09
C TRP A 186 -4.83 -8.32 3.35
N GLY A 187 -4.85 -8.24 2.02
CA GLY A 187 -3.77 -8.77 1.18
C GLY A 187 -3.67 -10.29 1.10
N LYS A 188 -4.61 -11.05 1.70
CA LYS A 188 -4.62 -12.52 1.65
C LYS A 188 -5.15 -13.05 0.31
N THR A 189 -4.62 -14.19 -0.13
CA THR A 189 -5.15 -15.01 -1.23
C THR A 189 -6.47 -15.66 -0.81
N LYS A 190 -7.25 -16.11 -1.79
CA LYS A 190 -8.42 -16.95 -1.52
C LYS A 190 -8.05 -18.23 -0.76
N ALA A 191 -6.93 -18.86 -1.12
CA ALA A 191 -6.49 -20.10 -0.47
C ALA A 191 -6.12 -19.87 1.01
N GLU A 192 -5.48 -18.74 1.34
CA GLU A 192 -5.20 -18.36 2.73
C GLU A 192 -6.48 -18.09 3.51
N ILE A 193 -7.48 -17.45 2.90
CA ILE A 193 -8.78 -17.22 3.53
C ILE A 193 -9.50 -18.55 3.78
N ASP A 194 -9.56 -19.42 2.76
CA ASP A 194 -10.22 -20.72 2.83
C ASP A 194 -9.58 -21.61 3.92
N ALA A 195 -8.24 -21.58 4.06
CA ALA A 195 -7.51 -22.34 5.09
C ALA A 195 -7.70 -21.80 6.52
N MET A 196 -8.06 -20.52 6.69
CA MET A 196 -8.38 -19.94 7.99
C MET A 196 -9.81 -20.27 8.45
N GLN A 197 -10.69 -20.64 7.52
CA GLN A 197 -12.10 -20.92 7.77
C GLN A 197 -12.42 -22.42 7.86
N SER A 198 -11.42 -23.29 7.68
CA SER A 198 -11.51 -24.76 7.72
C SER A 198 -11.04 -25.34 9.05
#